data_AF-A0A4E0QSW4-F1
#
_entry.id   AF-A0A4E0QSW4-F1
#
_cell.length_a   1.000
_cell.length_b   1.000
_cell.length_c   1.000
_cell.angle_alpha   90.00
_cell.angle_beta   90.00
_cell.angle_gamma   90.00
#
_symmetry.space_group_name_H-M   'P 1'
#
loop_
_entity.id
_entity.type
_entity.pdbx_description
1 polymer ?
#
loop_
_entity_poly.entity_id
_entity_poly.type
_entity_poly.pdbx_seq_one_letter_code
_entity_poly.pdbx_strand_id
1 'polypeptide(L)'
;MFKGTHGTCSSNADSSRTSGFRYSNVGIRGGGIYFWGYLLDDLETDAKDLAIAWWRFAKKRGDYAKAASSRCSVIFADLKVENQDILDFEVRQVREQFIVYSQKVYERIQ
;
A
#
# COMPACT_ATOMS: atom_id res chain seq x y z
N MET A 1 -8.57 -16.99 -1.22
CA MET A 1 -7.19 -16.51 -1.02
C MET A 1 -7.20 -15.03 -1.36
N PHE A 2 -6.62 -14.16 -0.53
CA PHE A 2 -6.60 -12.73 -0.83
C PHE A 2 -5.53 -12.46 -1.89
N LYS A 3 -5.80 -11.52 -2.79
CA LYS A 3 -4.80 -10.97 -3.70
C LYS A 3 -4.54 -9.52 -3.31
N GLY A 4 -3.37 -9.00 -3.68
CA GLY A 4 -3.05 -7.62 -3.40
C GLY A 4 -2.05 -7.02 -4.37
N THR A 5 -2.15 -5.71 -4.56
CA THR A 5 -1.19 -4.94 -5.35
C THR A 5 -0.38 -3.99 -4.47
N HIS A 6 0.89 -3.82 -4.80
CA HIS A 6 1.77 -2.84 -4.14
C HIS A 6 2.51 -2.00 -5.19
N GLY A 7 2.28 -0.69 -5.16
CA GLY A 7 2.97 0.26 -6.04
C GLY A 7 4.30 0.71 -5.45
N THR A 8 5.38 0.60 -6.22
CA THR A 8 6.71 1.03 -5.79
C THR A 8 7.56 1.40 -7.00
N CYS A 9 8.82 1.80 -6.78
CA CYS A 9 9.75 2.03 -7.87
C CYS A 9 10.44 0.73 -8.32
N SER A 10 10.89 0.65 -9.58
CA SER A 10 11.42 -0.60 -10.14
C SER A 10 12.58 -1.19 -9.36
N SER A 11 13.51 -0.37 -8.87
CA SER A 11 14.63 -0.89 -8.05
C SER A 11 14.15 -1.48 -6.71
N ASN A 12 13.09 -0.93 -6.13
CA ASN A 12 12.49 -1.48 -4.92
C ASN A 12 11.72 -2.77 -5.23
N ALA A 13 11.01 -2.83 -6.37
CA ALA A 13 10.33 -4.06 -6.79
C ALA A 13 11.34 -5.21 -7.01
N ASP A 14 12.47 -4.93 -7.64
CA ASP A 14 13.56 -5.89 -7.81
C ASP A 14 14.17 -6.33 -6.46
N SER A 15 14.37 -5.39 -5.53
CA SER A 15 14.81 -5.73 -4.17
C SER A 15 13.77 -6.59 -3.45
N SER A 16 12.49 -6.27 -3.53
CA SER A 16 11.43 -7.06 -2.87
C SER A 16 11.35 -8.47 -3.44
N ARG A 17 11.55 -8.64 -4.74
CA ARG A 17 11.59 -9.96 -5.39
C ARG A 17 12.79 -10.80 -4.96
N THR A 18 13.96 -10.17 -4.77
CA THR A 18 15.20 -10.88 -4.45
C THR A 18 15.40 -11.11 -2.95
N SER A 19 14.96 -10.18 -2.11
CA SER A 19 15.24 -10.17 -0.66
C SER A 19 13.99 -10.14 0.22
N GLY A 20 12.80 -10.21 -0.38
CA GLY A 20 11.55 -10.03 0.33
C GLY A 20 11.22 -8.56 0.61
N PHE A 21 9.99 -8.31 1.05
CA PHE A 21 9.55 -6.98 1.44
C PHE A 21 10.24 -6.53 2.73
N ARG A 22 10.64 -5.26 2.77
CA ARG A 22 11.19 -4.65 3.99
C ARG A 22 10.05 -4.15 4.87
N TYR A 23 10.03 -4.60 6.11
CA TYR A 23 9.10 -4.08 7.11
C TYR A 23 9.43 -2.61 7.41
N SER A 24 8.43 -1.73 7.35
CA SER A 24 8.56 -0.35 7.81
C SER A 24 7.99 -0.23 9.22
N ASN A 25 8.73 0.38 10.15
CA ASN A 25 8.18 0.77 11.47
C ASN A 25 7.33 2.04 11.41
N VAL A 26 7.36 2.75 10.28
CA VAL A 26 6.68 4.02 10.07
C VAL A 26 5.64 3.83 8.98
N GLY A 27 4.37 3.86 9.35
CA GLY A 27 3.26 3.70 8.42
C GLY A 27 2.00 4.39 8.95
N ILE A 28 1.07 4.67 8.04
CA ILE A 28 -0.16 5.42 8.35
C ILE A 28 -0.97 4.72 9.45
N ARG A 29 -0.86 3.40 9.59
CA ARG A 29 -1.59 2.58 10.56
C ARG A 29 -0.68 1.72 11.43
N GLY A 30 0.57 2.16 11.63
CA GLY A 30 1.60 1.38 12.31
C GLY A 30 2.60 0.77 11.34
N GLY A 31 3.48 -0.08 11.86
CA GLY A 31 4.50 -0.72 11.04
C GLY A 31 3.93 -1.87 10.19
N GLY A 32 4.35 -1.99 8.95
CA GLY A 32 3.87 -3.05 8.06
C GLY A 32 4.21 -2.88 6.60
N ILE A 33 3.67 -3.80 5.80
CA ILE A 33 3.70 -3.79 4.34
C ILE A 33 2.25 -3.73 3.88
N TYR A 34 1.91 -2.70 3.10
CA TYR A 34 0.53 -2.44 2.70
C TYR A 34 0.30 -2.86 1.26
N PHE A 35 -0.83 -3.50 1.03
CA PHE A 35 -1.32 -3.90 -0.28
C PHE A 35 -2.75 -3.38 -0.48
N TRP A 36 -3.10 -3.05 -1.72
CA TRP A 36 -4.51 -2.87 -2.09
C TRP A 36 -5.11 -4.24 -2.36
N GLY A 37 -5.92 -4.71 -1.42
CA GLY A 37 -6.50 -6.04 -1.46
C GLY A 37 -7.66 -6.16 -2.43
N TYR A 38 -7.79 -7.31 -3.08
CA TYR A 38 -8.94 -7.68 -3.90
C TYR A 38 -9.20 -9.18 -3.82
N LEU A 39 -10.46 -9.57 -4.07
CA LEU A 39 -10.90 -10.98 -4.05
C LEU A 39 -11.31 -11.48 -5.43
N LEU A 40 -12.01 -10.65 -6.20
CA LEU A 40 -12.50 -10.96 -7.53
C LEU A 40 -11.52 -10.42 -8.57
N ASP A 41 -11.23 -11.22 -9.60
CA ASP A 41 -10.28 -10.85 -10.66
C ASP A 41 -10.72 -9.60 -11.43
N ASP A 42 -12.03 -9.35 -11.52
CA ASP A 42 -12.59 -8.14 -12.13
C ASP A 42 -12.16 -6.85 -11.41
N LEU A 43 -11.80 -6.94 -10.11
CA LEU A 43 -11.33 -5.81 -9.30
C LEU A 43 -9.80 -5.64 -9.34
N GLU A 44 -9.07 -6.50 -10.06
CA GLU A 44 -7.62 -6.40 -10.19
C GLU A 44 -7.18 -5.07 -10.81
N THR A 45 -7.97 -4.58 -11.79
CA THR A 45 -7.68 -3.31 -12.46
C THR A 45 -7.75 -2.13 -11.48
N ASP A 46 -8.78 -2.11 -10.62
CA ASP A 46 -8.93 -1.07 -9.60
C ASP A 46 -7.77 -1.12 -8.58
N ALA A 47 -7.42 -2.33 -8.12
CA ALA A 47 -6.29 -2.50 -7.21
C ALA A 47 -4.97 -2.05 -7.85
N LYS A 48 -4.76 -2.34 -9.15
CA LYS A 48 -3.58 -1.89 -9.90
C LYS A 48 -3.53 -0.36 -10.00
N ASP A 49 -4.66 0.29 -10.28
CA ASP A 49 -4.73 1.74 -10.39
C ASP A 49 -4.46 2.43 -9.05
N LEU A 50 -4.96 1.87 -7.95
CA LEU A 50 -4.62 2.33 -6.60
C LEU A 50 -3.13 2.19 -6.28
N ALA A 51 -2.50 1.09 -6.70
CA ALA A 51 -1.05 0.92 -6.57
C ALA A 51 -0.27 1.98 -7.36
N ILE A 52 -0.68 2.27 -8.60
CA ILE A 52 -0.06 3.31 -9.42
C ILE A 52 -0.25 4.69 -8.78
N ALA A 53 -1.45 4.99 -8.26
CA ALA A 53 -1.74 6.23 -7.56
C ALA A 53 -0.86 6.41 -6.32
N TRP A 54 -0.67 5.35 -5.53
CA TRP A 54 0.27 5.35 -4.41
C TRP A 54 1.71 5.63 -4.86
N TRP A 55 2.19 4.98 -5.91
CA TRP A 55 3.54 5.27 -6.44
C TRP A 55 3.68 6.73 -6.86
N ARG A 56 2.67 7.32 -7.54
CA ARG A 56 2.70 8.74 -7.92
C ARG A 56 2.80 9.65 -6.70
N PHE A 57 2.02 9.37 -5.67
CA PHE A 57 2.02 10.12 -4.40
C PHE A 57 3.38 10.04 -3.70
N ALA A 58 3.91 8.82 -3.49
CA ALA A 58 5.21 8.60 -2.87
C ALA A 58 6.36 9.25 -3.66
N LYS A 59 6.31 9.16 -5.01
CA LYS A 59 7.27 9.82 -5.89
C LYS A 59 7.23 11.34 -5.72
N LYS A 60 6.04 11.94 -5.70
CA LYS A 60 5.86 13.39 -5.52
C LYS A 60 6.42 13.89 -4.19
N ARG A 61 6.34 13.07 -3.13
CA ARG A 61 6.93 13.36 -1.81
C ARG A 61 8.45 13.17 -1.74
N GLY A 62 9.07 12.61 -2.76
CA GLY A 62 10.52 12.36 -2.78
C GLY A 62 10.94 11.02 -2.19
N ASP A 63 10.01 10.12 -1.86
CA ASP A 63 10.31 8.81 -1.23
C ASP A 63 11.26 7.95 -2.10
N TYR A 64 11.32 8.21 -3.42
CA TYR A 64 12.18 7.50 -4.38
C TYR A 64 13.36 8.34 -4.89
N ALA A 65 13.70 9.45 -4.26
CA ALA A 65 14.77 10.35 -4.73
C ALA A 65 16.15 9.68 -4.81
N LYS A 66 16.39 8.67 -3.95
CA LYS A 66 17.64 7.90 -3.90
C LYS A 66 17.53 6.52 -4.57
N ALA A 67 16.40 6.21 -5.20
CA ALA A 67 16.21 4.93 -5.86
C ALA A 67 17.05 4.85 -7.14
N ALA A 68 17.70 3.71 -7.38
CA ALA A 68 18.47 3.48 -8.61
C ALA A 68 17.58 3.58 -9.87
N SER A 69 16.31 3.21 -9.77
CA SER A 69 15.30 3.47 -10.80
C SER A 69 13.99 3.88 -10.14
N SER A 70 13.53 5.09 -10.44
CA SER A 70 12.27 5.64 -9.94
C SER A 70 11.06 5.36 -10.84
N ARG A 71 11.20 4.48 -11.85
CA ARG A 71 10.09 4.07 -12.73
C ARG A 71 9.00 3.36 -11.94
N CYS A 72 7.74 3.51 -12.34
CA CYS A 72 6.61 2.85 -11.69
C CYS A 72 6.67 1.34 -11.90
N SER A 73 6.50 0.59 -10.83
CA SER A 73 6.31 -0.85 -10.85
C SER A 73 5.16 -1.23 -9.89
N VAL A 74 4.34 -2.18 -10.32
CA VAL A 74 3.26 -2.75 -9.50
C VAL A 74 3.59 -4.20 -9.26
N ILE A 75 3.63 -4.60 -7.99
CA ILE A 75 3.78 -5.99 -7.57
C ILE A 75 2.39 -6.56 -7.34
N PHE A 76 2.12 -7.73 -7.91
CA PHE A 76 0.92 -8.53 -7.65
C PHE A 76 1.33 -9.68 -6.73
N ALA A 77 0.56 -9.91 -5.67
CA ALA A 77 0.88 -10.91 -4.67
C ALA A 77 -0.37 -11.67 -4.22
N ASP A 78 -0.19 -12.97 -4.02
CA ASP A 78 -1.13 -13.80 -3.27
C ASP A 78 -0.84 -13.66 -1.77
N LEU A 79 -1.88 -13.35 -1.00
CA LEU A 79 -1.79 -13.00 0.40
C LEU A 79 -2.50 -14.05 1.26
N LYS A 80 -1.75 -14.59 2.22
CA LYS A 80 -2.28 -15.41 3.31
C LYS A 80 -2.41 -14.52 4.55
N VAL A 81 -3.54 -13.86 4.67
CA VAL A 81 -3.87 -12.89 5.74
C VAL A 81 -5.19 -13.27 6.41
N GLU A 82 -5.36 -12.85 7.65
CA GLU A 82 -6.60 -13.03 8.40
C GLU A 82 -7.47 -11.76 8.31
N ASN A 83 -8.76 -11.87 8.65
CA ASN A 83 -9.69 -10.72 8.58
C ASN A 83 -9.24 -9.53 9.43
N GLN A 84 -8.52 -9.77 10.53
CA GLN A 84 -7.97 -8.71 11.39
C GLN A 84 -6.85 -7.89 10.73
N ASP A 85 -6.20 -8.45 9.69
CA ASP A 85 -5.14 -7.78 8.93
C ASP A 85 -5.70 -6.94 7.78
N ILE A 86 -7.03 -6.95 7.59
CA ILE A 86 -7.73 -6.29 6.49
C ILE A 86 -8.43 -5.04 7.00
N LEU A 87 -8.14 -3.93 6.34
CA LEU A 87 -8.85 -2.67 6.55
C LEU A 87 -9.92 -2.48 5.48
N ASP A 88 -11.13 -2.93 5.77
CA ASP A 88 -12.27 -2.84 4.86
C ASP A 88 -13.08 -1.56 5.08
N PHE A 89 -13.05 -0.65 4.10
CA PHE A 89 -13.79 0.62 4.15
C PHE A 89 -15.25 0.52 3.75
N GLU A 90 -15.72 -0.63 3.26
CA GLU A 90 -17.15 -0.84 3.04
C GLU A 90 -17.90 -0.95 4.37
N VAL A 91 -17.22 -1.49 5.39
CA VAL A 91 -17.71 -1.50 6.77
C VAL A 91 -17.79 -0.08 7.31
N ARG A 92 -19.02 0.41 7.49
CA ARG A 92 -19.31 1.78 7.94
C ARG A 92 -18.52 2.17 9.19
N GLN A 93 -18.47 1.31 10.19
CA GLN A 93 -17.78 1.56 11.47
C GLN A 93 -16.27 1.76 11.26
N VAL A 94 -15.63 0.94 10.42
CA VAL A 94 -14.20 1.05 10.08
C VAL A 94 -13.94 2.37 9.37
N ARG A 95 -14.80 2.75 8.42
CA ARG A 95 -14.70 4.01 7.69
C ARG A 95 -14.83 5.23 8.60
N GLU A 96 -15.81 5.26 9.50
CA GLU A 96 -16.00 6.35 10.47
C GLU A 96 -14.80 6.46 11.42
N GLN A 97 -14.32 5.34 11.97
CA GLN A 97 -13.12 5.30 12.82
C GLN A 97 -11.87 5.77 12.06
N PHE A 98 -11.75 5.41 10.78
CA PHE A 98 -10.63 5.85 9.95
C PHE A 98 -10.62 7.36 9.76
N ILE A 99 -11.78 7.98 9.50
CA ILE A 99 -11.91 9.44 9.32
C ILE A 99 -11.52 10.17 10.61
N VAL A 100 -12.00 9.71 11.78
CA VAL A 100 -11.64 10.31 13.07
C VAL A 100 -10.12 10.20 13.32
N TYR A 101 -9.52 9.05 13.02
CA TYR A 101 -8.08 8.88 13.13
C TYR A 101 -7.31 9.76 12.15
N SER A 102 -7.74 9.83 10.88
CA SER A 102 -7.01 10.57 9.86
C SER A 102 -7.00 12.06 10.18
N GLN A 103 -8.10 12.64 10.67
CA GLN A 103 -8.15 14.01 11.16
C GLN A 103 -7.09 14.28 12.24
N LYS A 104 -7.00 13.41 13.26
CA LYS A 104 -6.02 13.54 14.36
C LYS A 104 -4.57 13.35 13.91
N VAL A 105 -4.34 12.56 12.87
CA VAL A 105 -2.98 12.26 12.36
C VAL A 105 -2.52 13.28 11.33
N TYR A 106 -3.41 13.81 10.49
CA TYR A 106 -3.07 14.87 9.54
C TYR A 106 -2.53 16.12 10.25
N GLU A 107 -3.06 16.44 11.42
CA GLU A 107 -2.55 17.53 12.27
C GLU A 107 -1.11 17.30 12.80
N ARG A 108 -0.61 16.04 12.78
CA ARG A 108 0.70 15.67 13.33
C ARG A 108 1.81 15.49 12.29
N ILE A 109 1.45 15.42 11.01
CA ILE A 109 2.40 15.16 9.89
C ILE A 109 2.53 16.40 8.97
N GLN A 110 1.91 17.53 9.33
CA GLN A 110 2.29 18.86 8.82
C GLN A 110 3.44 19.42 9.65
#